data_AF-A0A2S8FGY0-F1
#
_entry.id   AF-A0A2S8FGY0-F1
#
_cell.length_a   1.000
_cell.length_b   1.000
_cell.length_c   1.000
_cell.angle_alpha   90.00
_cell.angle_beta   90.00
_cell.angle_gamma   90.00
#
_symmetry.space_group_name_H-M   'P 1'
#
loop_
_entity.id
_entity.type
_entity.pdbx_description
1 polymer ?
#
loop_
_entity_poly.entity_id
_entity_poly.type
_entity_poly.pdbx_seq_one_letter_code
_entity_poly.pdbx_strand_id
1 'polypeptide(L)'
;MPGLINMSTRSFVLSVPSLDPIRDAIASQDESLVEALVEINRLELEKEYGKNPDEDEQEEIEEQMEECREHVEGMVMCDSPPDKEPGAWNYLVTALIDHFQMKKFWKYPINQDWKHYYIWEPYRGEIYERISPEANKLLMHLEKGRPFKGTGIDYDGCVFAWLTLEEVQTLHDALQPLDTSQFSEDYFQEFHQQLVETLAGVAQREHELFLKAH
;
A
#
# COMPACT_ATOMS: atom_id res chain seq x y z
N MET A 1 11.53 10.31 -25.85
CA MET A 1 10.28 10.68 -25.17
C MET A 1 10.56 10.55 -23.68
N PRO A 2 10.39 11.59 -22.86
CA PRO A 2 10.42 11.38 -21.42
C PRO A 2 9.19 10.53 -21.10
N GLY A 3 9.43 9.28 -20.70
CA GLY A 3 8.39 8.44 -20.15
C GLY A 3 7.80 9.16 -18.94
N LEU A 4 6.48 9.07 -18.78
CA LEU A 4 5.81 9.48 -17.55
C LEU A 4 6.61 8.93 -16.37
N ILE A 5 7.19 9.83 -15.58
CA ILE A 5 7.85 9.49 -14.32
C ILE A 5 6.73 8.93 -13.44
N ASN A 6 6.82 7.64 -13.11
CA ASN A 6 5.85 6.95 -12.27
C ASN A 6 5.80 7.64 -10.90
N MET A 7 4.65 8.21 -10.55
CA MET A 7 4.47 8.91 -9.28
C MET A 7 4.08 7.89 -8.21
N SER A 8 4.87 7.80 -7.15
CA SER A 8 4.52 7.02 -5.98
C SER A 8 3.90 7.93 -4.93
N THR A 9 2.57 8.04 -4.93
CA THR A 9 1.76 8.73 -3.92
C THR A 9 1.75 8.06 -2.54
N ARG A 10 2.56 7.01 -2.32
CA ARG A 10 2.52 6.16 -1.13
C ARG A 10 3.11 6.82 0.11
N SER A 11 2.27 7.47 0.90
CA SER A 11 2.63 8.16 2.14
C SER A 11 2.37 7.33 3.40
N PHE A 12 1.65 6.21 3.30
CA PHE A 12 1.35 5.37 4.45
C PHE A 12 2.06 4.03 4.41
N VAL A 13 2.61 3.69 5.59
CA VAL A 13 3.18 2.38 5.86
C VAL A 13 2.39 1.72 6.94
N LEU A 14 1.99 0.50 6.63
CA LEU A 14 1.31 -0.40 7.51
C LEU A 14 2.14 -1.68 7.65
N SER A 15 2.12 -2.24 8.85
CA SER A 15 2.55 -3.63 9.03
C SER A 15 1.48 -4.44 9.73
N VAL A 16 1.21 -5.62 9.21
CA VAL A 16 0.21 -6.57 9.70
C VAL A 16 0.82 -7.96 9.82
N PRO A 17 0.27 -8.85 10.68
CA PRO A 17 0.81 -10.20 10.82
C PRO A 17 0.77 -11.03 9.53
N SER A 18 -0.26 -10.86 8.70
CA SER A 18 -0.39 -11.52 7.39
C SER A 18 -1.40 -10.78 6.53
N LEU A 19 -1.13 -10.70 5.23
CA LEU A 19 -2.05 -10.21 4.21
C LEU A 19 -2.87 -11.34 3.55
N ASP A 20 -2.72 -12.59 3.98
CA ASP A 20 -3.45 -13.73 3.39
C ASP A 20 -4.96 -13.56 3.43
N PRO A 21 -5.59 -13.08 4.52
CA PRO A 21 -7.05 -12.89 4.52
C PRO A 21 -7.52 -11.85 3.50
N ILE A 22 -6.69 -10.86 3.17
CA ILE A 22 -6.98 -9.89 2.10
C ILE A 22 -6.89 -10.58 0.74
N ARG A 23 -5.86 -11.41 0.51
CA ARG A 23 -5.74 -12.21 -0.71
C ARG A 23 -6.97 -13.10 -0.84
N ASP A 24 -7.36 -13.80 0.20
CA ASP A 24 -8.49 -14.72 0.21
C ASP A 24 -9.83 -14.02 -0.09
N ALA A 25 -10.01 -12.77 0.36
CA ALA A 25 -11.20 -11.98 0.09
C ALA A 25 -11.42 -11.66 -1.41
N ILE A 26 -10.34 -11.45 -2.17
CA ILE A 26 -10.42 -11.11 -3.60
C ILE A 26 -11.01 -12.29 -4.38
N ALA A 27 -12.08 -12.05 -5.13
CA ALA A 27 -12.84 -13.06 -5.85
C ALA A 27 -13.38 -14.19 -4.97
N SER A 28 -13.67 -13.91 -3.69
CA SER A 28 -14.20 -14.91 -2.75
C SER A 28 -15.68 -15.25 -2.96
N GLN A 29 -16.42 -14.40 -3.68
CA GLN A 29 -17.88 -14.52 -3.87
C GLN A 29 -18.67 -14.47 -2.55
N ASP A 30 -18.13 -13.83 -1.52
CA ASP A 30 -18.77 -13.70 -0.21
C ASP A 30 -19.61 -12.42 -0.13
N GLU A 31 -20.92 -12.54 -0.41
CA GLU A 31 -21.87 -11.43 -0.28
C GLU A 31 -21.92 -10.86 1.15
N SER A 32 -21.67 -11.68 2.18
CA SER A 32 -21.68 -11.20 3.56
C SER A 32 -20.47 -10.31 3.87
N LEU A 33 -19.33 -10.56 3.20
CA LEU A 33 -18.17 -9.70 3.27
C LEU A 33 -18.42 -8.38 2.55
N VAL A 34 -19.11 -8.38 1.40
CA VAL A 34 -19.51 -7.15 0.70
C VAL A 34 -20.29 -6.24 1.64
N GLU A 35 -21.37 -6.75 2.24
CA GLU A 35 -22.22 -5.96 3.13
C GLU A 35 -21.46 -5.47 4.38
N ALA A 36 -20.54 -6.28 4.91
CA ALA A 36 -19.72 -5.89 6.04
C ALA A 36 -18.76 -4.74 5.71
N LEU A 37 -18.14 -4.75 4.53
CA LEU A 37 -17.22 -3.68 4.10
C LEU A 37 -17.96 -2.38 3.78
N VAL A 38 -19.12 -2.47 3.12
CA VAL A 38 -19.99 -1.31 2.86
C VAL A 38 -20.46 -0.68 4.16
N GLU A 39 -20.85 -1.48 5.15
CA GLU A 39 -21.26 -0.97 6.48
C GLU A 39 -20.08 -0.33 7.23
N ILE A 40 -18.87 -0.88 7.14
CA ILE A 40 -17.67 -0.24 7.71
C ILE A 40 -17.47 1.15 7.10
N ASN A 41 -17.57 1.27 5.77
CA ASN A 41 -17.42 2.56 5.09
C ASN A 41 -18.49 3.56 5.53
N ARG A 42 -19.77 3.12 5.59
CA ARG A 42 -20.88 3.95 6.07
C ARG A 42 -20.63 4.50 7.47
N LEU A 43 -20.11 3.67 8.37
CA LEU A 43 -19.81 4.06 9.75
C LEU A 43 -18.63 5.04 9.85
N GLU A 44 -17.66 5.00 8.93
CA GLU A 44 -16.60 6.00 8.86
C GLU A 44 -17.13 7.34 8.33
N LEU A 45 -17.97 7.33 7.28
CA LEU A 45 -18.62 8.55 6.78
C LEU A 45 -19.51 9.21 7.85
N GLU A 46 -20.27 8.43 8.62
CA GLU A 46 -21.07 8.96 9.75
C GLU A 46 -20.20 9.63 10.83
N LYS A 47 -18.93 9.20 11.00
CA LYS A 47 -18.00 9.86 11.93
C LYS A 47 -17.44 11.16 11.36
N GLU A 48 -17.24 11.23 10.05
CA GLU A 48 -16.67 12.39 9.36
C GLU A 48 -17.70 13.52 9.21
N TYR A 49 -18.85 13.22 8.62
CA TYR A 49 -19.93 14.19 8.35
C TYR A 49 -20.93 14.32 9.51
N GLY A 50 -20.90 13.39 10.47
CA GLY A 50 -21.83 13.37 11.59
C GLY A 50 -23.18 12.73 11.26
N LYS A 51 -24.12 12.77 12.23
CA LYS A 51 -25.40 12.03 12.15
C LYS A 51 -26.52 12.75 11.42
N ASN A 52 -26.37 14.06 11.21
CA ASN A 52 -27.36 14.90 10.54
C ASN A 52 -26.63 15.78 9.52
N PRO A 53 -26.08 15.18 8.46
CA PRO A 53 -25.48 15.93 7.37
C PRO A 53 -26.51 16.85 6.71
N ASP A 54 -26.07 18.00 6.20
CA ASP A 54 -26.90 18.87 5.36
C ASP A 54 -27.17 18.24 3.98
N GLU A 55 -27.92 18.94 3.11
CA GLU A 55 -28.32 18.38 1.80
C GLU A 55 -27.11 18.11 0.89
N ASP A 56 -26.11 19.00 0.89
CA ASP A 56 -24.91 18.86 0.06
C ASP A 56 -24.04 17.68 0.58
N GLU A 57 -23.89 17.58 1.90
CA GLU A 57 -23.18 16.47 2.54
C GLU A 57 -23.90 15.11 2.33
N GLN A 58 -25.24 15.09 2.26
CA GLN A 58 -25.99 13.87 1.96
C GLN A 58 -25.74 13.36 0.54
N GLU A 59 -25.75 14.26 -0.45
CA GLU A 59 -25.43 13.91 -1.84
C GLU A 59 -24.02 13.33 -1.94
N GLU A 60 -23.04 13.96 -1.28
CA GLU A 60 -21.66 13.48 -1.25
C GLU A 60 -21.50 12.09 -0.58
N ILE A 61 -22.23 11.84 0.52
CA ILE A 61 -22.24 10.52 1.18
C ILE A 61 -22.85 9.45 0.26
N GLU A 62 -23.93 9.76 -0.46
CA GLU A 62 -24.56 8.82 -1.40
C GLU A 62 -23.61 8.44 -2.54
N GLU A 63 -22.93 9.42 -3.15
CA GLU A 63 -21.92 9.18 -4.18
C GLU A 63 -20.77 8.30 -3.66
N GLN A 64 -20.19 8.64 -2.51
CA GLN A 64 -19.10 7.85 -1.92
C GLN A 64 -19.52 6.42 -1.53
N MET A 65 -20.78 6.24 -1.10
CA MET A 65 -21.32 4.93 -0.79
C MET A 65 -21.56 4.08 -2.04
N GLU A 66 -21.99 4.69 -3.15
CA GLU A 66 -22.11 4.01 -4.44
C GLU A 66 -20.73 3.57 -4.96
N GLU A 67 -19.75 4.49 -4.99
CA GLU A 67 -18.36 4.19 -5.36
C GLU A 67 -17.75 3.08 -4.49
N CYS A 68 -17.95 3.15 -3.17
CA CYS A 68 -17.49 2.13 -2.24
C CYS A 68 -18.08 0.76 -2.60
N ARG A 69 -19.40 0.68 -2.82
CA ARG A 69 -20.05 -0.59 -3.17
C ARG A 69 -19.52 -1.14 -4.49
N GLU A 70 -19.37 -0.31 -5.53
CA GLU A 70 -18.80 -0.73 -6.80
C GLU A 70 -17.38 -1.31 -6.64
N HIS A 71 -16.53 -0.65 -5.85
CA HIS A 71 -15.19 -1.13 -5.59
C HIS A 71 -15.18 -2.45 -4.79
N VAL A 72 -16.00 -2.54 -3.74
CA VAL A 72 -16.11 -3.75 -2.92
C VAL A 72 -16.61 -4.93 -3.75
N GLU A 73 -17.69 -4.75 -4.51
CA GLU A 73 -18.25 -5.79 -5.38
C GLU A 73 -17.25 -6.18 -6.48
N GLY A 74 -16.55 -5.20 -7.08
CA GLY A 74 -15.49 -5.46 -8.06
C GLY A 74 -14.32 -6.29 -7.50
N MET A 75 -13.99 -6.13 -6.22
CA MET A 75 -12.95 -6.92 -5.55
C MET A 75 -13.45 -8.30 -5.10
N VAL A 76 -14.59 -8.36 -4.42
CA VAL A 76 -15.06 -9.55 -3.70
C VAL A 76 -15.88 -10.48 -4.59
N MET A 77 -16.74 -9.91 -5.44
CA MET A 77 -17.73 -10.62 -6.25
C MET A 77 -17.29 -10.86 -7.70
N CYS A 78 -16.04 -10.55 -8.06
CA CYS A 78 -15.52 -10.91 -9.37
C CYS A 78 -15.38 -12.43 -9.53
N ASP A 79 -15.80 -12.98 -10.69
CA ASP A 79 -15.72 -14.42 -10.99
C ASP A 79 -14.30 -14.99 -10.81
N SER A 80 -13.31 -14.16 -11.14
CA SER A 80 -11.89 -14.42 -10.93
C SER A 80 -11.16 -13.11 -10.66
N PRO A 81 -10.02 -13.13 -9.94
CA PRO A 81 -9.20 -11.95 -9.75
C PRO A 81 -8.81 -11.32 -11.10
N PRO A 82 -8.83 -9.99 -11.23
CA PRO A 82 -8.47 -9.34 -12.47
C PRO A 82 -6.96 -9.45 -12.76
N ASP A 83 -6.59 -9.48 -14.03
CA ASP A 83 -5.18 -9.50 -14.45
C ASP A 83 -4.41 -8.27 -13.96
N LYS A 84 -5.11 -7.13 -13.81
CA LYS A 84 -4.59 -5.92 -13.19
C LYS A 84 -5.57 -5.45 -12.12
N GLU A 85 -5.07 -5.26 -10.91
CA GLU A 85 -5.88 -4.82 -9.79
C GLU A 85 -5.98 -3.28 -9.79
N PRO A 86 -7.18 -2.70 -9.65
CA PRO A 86 -7.37 -1.26 -9.47
C PRO A 86 -6.53 -0.72 -8.30
N GLY A 87 -5.90 0.43 -8.49
CA GLY A 87 -5.08 1.07 -7.47
C GLY A 87 -5.89 1.53 -6.25
N ALA A 88 -7.10 2.04 -6.50
CA ALA A 88 -8.10 2.42 -5.49
C ALA A 88 -8.49 1.29 -4.52
N TRP A 89 -8.14 0.03 -4.80
CA TRP A 89 -8.32 -1.07 -3.85
C TRP A 89 -7.54 -0.89 -2.54
N ASN A 90 -6.55 0.01 -2.50
CA ASN A 90 -5.82 0.37 -1.27
C ASN A 90 -6.74 0.84 -0.12
N TYR A 91 -7.87 1.50 -0.43
CA TYR A 91 -8.87 1.91 0.56
C TYR A 91 -9.58 0.69 1.15
N LEU A 92 -9.97 -0.26 0.30
CA LEU A 92 -10.62 -1.51 0.71
C LEU A 92 -9.72 -2.40 1.58
N VAL A 93 -8.42 -2.47 1.28
CA VAL A 93 -7.46 -3.23 2.09
C VAL A 93 -7.47 -2.76 3.54
N THR A 94 -7.65 -1.45 3.79
CA THR A 94 -7.70 -0.93 5.17
C THR A 94 -8.99 -1.36 5.87
N ALA A 95 -10.13 -1.34 5.17
CA ALA A 95 -11.40 -1.84 5.69
C ALA A 95 -11.35 -3.34 5.98
N LEU A 96 -10.72 -4.14 5.11
CA LEU A 96 -10.51 -5.58 5.34
C LEU A 96 -9.67 -5.86 6.58
N ILE A 97 -8.62 -5.07 6.82
CA ILE A 97 -7.77 -5.18 8.01
C ILE A 97 -8.58 -4.94 9.28
N ASP A 98 -9.48 -3.96 9.26
CA ASP A 98 -10.37 -3.66 10.39
C ASP A 98 -11.46 -4.72 10.54
N HIS A 99 -12.06 -5.18 9.44
CA HIS A 99 -13.04 -6.28 9.42
C HIS A 99 -12.47 -7.57 10.04
N PHE A 100 -11.26 -7.96 9.63
CA PHE A 100 -10.56 -9.13 10.16
C PHE A 100 -9.84 -8.87 11.50
N GLN A 101 -10.00 -7.68 12.08
CA GLN A 101 -9.43 -7.29 13.38
C GLN A 101 -7.90 -7.51 13.45
N MET A 102 -7.21 -7.28 12.33
CA MET A 102 -5.77 -7.47 12.25
C MET A 102 -5.04 -6.42 13.08
N LYS A 103 -4.03 -6.87 13.84
CA LYS A 103 -3.21 -5.96 14.64
C LYS A 103 -2.32 -5.09 13.74
N LYS A 104 -2.75 -3.84 13.54
CA LYS A 104 -2.05 -2.87 12.71
C LYS A 104 -1.04 -2.00 13.46
N PHE A 105 0.11 -1.73 12.83
CA PHE A 105 1.09 -0.74 13.30
C PHE A 105 1.42 0.26 12.19
N TRP A 106 1.44 1.55 12.55
CA TRP A 106 1.46 2.70 11.62
C TRP A 106 2.60 3.70 11.88
N LYS A 107 3.67 3.30 12.57
CA LYS A 107 4.72 4.22 13.01
C LYS A 107 6.05 3.93 12.33
N TYR A 108 6.12 4.22 11.04
CA TYR A 108 7.35 4.07 10.28
C TYR A 108 7.76 5.39 9.60
N PRO A 109 9.06 5.68 9.52
CA PRO A 109 9.55 6.98 9.07
C PRO A 109 9.55 7.17 7.56
N ILE A 110 9.48 6.10 6.76
CA ILE A 110 9.59 6.22 5.31
C ILE A 110 8.44 7.05 4.71
N ASN A 111 8.82 8.05 3.92
CA ASN A 111 7.94 8.97 3.20
C ASN A 111 6.95 9.76 4.08
N GLN A 112 7.33 10.00 5.34
CA GLN A 112 6.61 10.95 6.20
C GLN A 112 6.51 12.32 5.53
N ASP A 113 5.32 12.92 5.61
CA ASP A 113 4.99 14.24 5.06
C ASP A 113 5.28 14.41 3.55
N TRP A 114 5.14 13.33 2.77
CA TRP A 114 5.33 13.34 1.32
C TRP A 114 6.72 13.75 0.85
N LYS A 115 7.72 13.73 1.75
CA LYS A 115 9.09 14.20 1.49
C LYS A 115 9.76 13.50 0.30
N HIS A 116 9.38 12.25 0.02
CA HIS A 116 10.09 11.36 -0.89
C HIS A 116 9.26 10.93 -2.11
N TYR A 117 8.29 11.75 -2.50
CA TYR A 117 7.32 11.45 -3.56
C TYR A 117 7.93 11.01 -4.91
N TYR A 118 9.14 11.49 -5.25
CA TYR A 118 9.85 11.17 -6.50
C TYR A 118 11.16 10.39 -6.29
N ILE A 119 11.37 9.80 -5.11
CA ILE A 119 12.70 9.31 -4.75
C ILE A 119 13.03 7.94 -5.34
N TRP A 120 12.03 7.10 -5.58
CA TRP A 120 12.23 5.66 -5.72
C TRP A 120 13.12 5.28 -6.92
N GLU A 121 12.81 5.79 -8.12
CA GLU A 121 13.60 5.51 -9.31
C GLU A 121 15.04 6.08 -9.20
N PRO A 122 15.25 7.36 -8.83
CA PRO A 122 16.60 7.90 -8.61
C PRO A 122 17.39 7.14 -7.54
N TYR A 123 16.76 6.85 -6.39
CA TYR A 123 17.39 6.11 -5.30
C TYR A 123 17.79 4.70 -5.73
N ARG A 124 16.93 4.00 -6.49
CA ARG A 124 17.29 2.69 -7.05
C ARG A 124 18.48 2.79 -8.00
N GLY A 125 18.57 3.87 -8.78
CA GLY A 125 19.74 4.16 -9.61
C GLY A 125 21.03 4.26 -8.80
N GLU A 126 21.00 4.92 -7.64
CA GLU A 126 22.16 5.05 -6.74
C GLU A 126 22.67 3.69 -6.26
N ILE A 127 21.79 2.75 -5.96
CA ILE A 127 22.16 1.49 -5.28
C ILE A 127 22.18 0.27 -6.20
N TYR A 128 21.77 0.39 -7.46
CA TYR A 128 21.53 -0.73 -8.38
C TYR A 128 22.69 -1.73 -8.49
N GLU A 129 23.92 -1.23 -8.63
CA GLU A 129 25.12 -2.08 -8.76
C GLU A 129 25.62 -2.66 -7.44
N ARG A 130 25.06 -2.20 -6.31
CA ARG A 130 25.50 -2.51 -4.94
C ARG A 130 24.60 -3.51 -4.23
N ILE A 131 23.45 -3.83 -4.82
CA ILE A 131 22.47 -4.78 -4.26
C ILE A 131 22.27 -5.97 -5.19
N SER A 132 21.71 -7.05 -4.66
CA SER A 132 21.37 -8.22 -5.48
C SER A 132 20.21 -7.93 -6.44
N PRO A 133 20.10 -8.68 -7.56
CA PRO A 133 18.94 -8.59 -8.45
C PRO A 133 17.60 -8.82 -7.74
N GLU A 134 17.58 -9.69 -6.72
CA GLU A 134 16.38 -9.96 -5.92
C GLU A 134 15.99 -8.74 -5.07
N ALA A 135 16.94 -8.13 -4.35
CA ALA A 135 16.66 -6.92 -3.59
C ALA A 135 16.17 -5.77 -4.49
N ASN A 136 16.79 -5.63 -5.68
CA ASN A 136 16.32 -4.67 -6.67
C ASN A 136 14.89 -4.96 -7.12
N LYS A 137 14.52 -6.23 -7.33
CA LYS A 137 13.15 -6.65 -7.67
C LYS A 137 12.15 -6.29 -6.57
N LEU A 138 12.48 -6.51 -5.30
CA LEU A 138 11.63 -6.13 -4.17
C LEU A 138 11.43 -4.61 -4.09
N LEU A 139 12.49 -3.82 -4.35
CA LEU A 139 12.35 -2.37 -4.50
C LEU A 139 11.45 -2.00 -5.68
N MET A 140 11.48 -2.75 -6.79
CA MET A 140 10.54 -2.53 -7.90
C MET A 140 9.10 -2.78 -7.48
N HIS A 141 8.83 -3.78 -6.63
CA HIS A 141 7.49 -3.99 -6.08
C HIS A 141 7.05 -2.79 -5.24
N LEU A 142 7.95 -2.31 -4.37
CA LEU A 142 7.69 -1.10 -3.58
C LEU A 142 7.59 0.18 -4.41
N GLU A 143 8.15 0.25 -5.63
CA GLU A 143 8.06 1.40 -6.53
C GLU A 143 6.87 1.33 -7.49
N LYS A 144 6.63 0.18 -8.12
CA LYS A 144 5.63 0.03 -9.18
C LYS A 144 4.30 -0.50 -8.69
N GLY A 145 4.24 -0.91 -7.43
CA GLY A 145 3.09 -1.60 -6.88
C GLY A 145 3.22 -3.11 -7.03
N ARG A 146 2.43 -3.82 -6.23
CA ARG A 146 2.35 -5.27 -6.27
C ARG A 146 0.90 -5.72 -6.02
N PRO A 147 0.23 -6.33 -7.00
CA PRO A 147 -1.11 -6.88 -6.81
C PRO A 147 -1.07 -8.05 -5.83
N PHE A 148 -2.23 -8.40 -5.27
CA PHE A 148 -2.39 -9.56 -4.40
C PHE A 148 -2.49 -10.88 -5.18
N LYS A 149 -3.26 -10.89 -6.27
CA LYS A 149 -3.52 -12.04 -7.15
C LYS A 149 -3.28 -11.75 -8.64
N GLY A 150 -3.40 -10.50 -9.07
CA GLY A 150 -3.16 -10.08 -10.45
C GLY A 150 -1.68 -10.09 -10.89
N THR A 151 -1.44 -9.69 -12.13
CA THR A 151 -0.10 -9.54 -12.73
C THR A 151 0.44 -8.10 -12.66
N GLY A 152 -0.42 -7.12 -12.41
CA GLY A 152 -0.03 -5.72 -12.20
C GLY A 152 -1.09 -4.91 -11.45
N ILE A 153 -0.79 -3.63 -11.23
CA ILE A 153 -1.74 -2.64 -10.72
C ILE A 153 -2.17 -1.74 -11.88
N ASP A 154 -3.45 -1.42 -11.99
CA ASP A 154 -3.95 -0.39 -12.88
C ASP A 154 -3.59 0.99 -12.34
N TYR A 155 -3.03 1.83 -13.22
CA TYR A 155 -2.50 3.13 -12.82
C TYR A 155 -3.61 4.19 -12.89
N ASP A 156 -4.28 4.40 -11.76
CA ASP A 156 -5.32 5.42 -11.55
C ASP A 156 -4.83 6.61 -10.70
N GLY A 157 -3.53 6.64 -10.36
CA GLY A 157 -2.92 7.62 -9.46
C GLY A 157 -2.78 7.16 -8.01
N CYS A 158 -3.38 6.02 -7.65
CA CYS A 158 -3.38 5.47 -6.29
C CYS A 158 -2.72 4.08 -6.28
N VAL A 159 -1.39 3.98 -6.11
CA VAL A 159 -0.73 2.66 -6.13
C VAL A 159 -0.53 2.11 -4.71
N PHE A 160 -0.78 0.81 -4.50
CA PHE A 160 -0.35 0.08 -3.31
C PHE A 160 0.74 -0.96 -3.62
N ALA A 161 1.50 -1.34 -2.60
CA ALA A 161 2.53 -2.37 -2.67
C ALA A 161 2.61 -3.13 -1.36
N TRP A 162 3.20 -4.33 -1.40
CA TRP A 162 3.46 -5.11 -0.20
C TRP A 162 4.66 -6.04 -0.35
N LEU A 163 5.21 -6.44 0.79
CA LEU A 163 6.25 -7.46 0.92
C LEU A 163 5.87 -8.45 2.03
N THR A 164 6.11 -9.74 1.80
CA THR A 164 6.04 -10.75 2.86
C THR A 164 7.11 -10.50 3.92
N LEU A 165 7.00 -11.14 5.08
CA LEU A 165 8.03 -11.08 6.11
C LEU A 165 9.42 -11.47 5.58
N GLU A 166 9.51 -12.56 4.82
CA GLU A 166 10.79 -13.03 4.24
C GLU A 166 11.38 -12.01 3.26
N GLU A 167 10.53 -11.36 2.46
CA GLU A 167 10.96 -10.33 1.53
C GLU A 167 11.38 -9.04 2.26
N VAL A 168 10.70 -8.67 3.34
CA VAL A 168 11.12 -7.56 4.21
C VAL A 168 12.50 -7.83 4.78
N GLN A 169 12.75 -9.04 5.30
CA GLN A 169 14.05 -9.46 5.83
C GLN A 169 15.13 -9.44 4.73
N THR A 170 14.83 -10.03 3.58
CA THR A 170 15.74 -10.07 2.41
C THR A 170 16.13 -8.65 1.98
N LEU A 171 15.15 -7.75 1.91
CA LEU A 171 15.40 -6.37 1.51
C LEU A 171 16.18 -5.61 2.58
N HIS A 172 15.84 -5.79 3.86
CA HIS A 172 16.56 -5.18 4.98
C HIS A 172 18.04 -5.59 4.96
N ASP A 173 18.33 -6.89 4.87
CA ASP A 173 19.70 -7.42 4.93
C ASP A 173 20.54 -6.99 3.73
N ALA A 174 19.91 -6.75 2.57
CA ALA A 174 20.58 -6.22 1.40
C ALA A 174 20.87 -4.71 1.50
N LEU A 175 20.02 -3.94 2.19
CA LEU A 175 20.15 -2.48 2.28
C LEU A 175 20.97 -2.00 3.48
N GLN A 176 20.80 -2.63 4.65
CA GLN A 176 21.48 -2.23 5.90
C GLN A 176 23.01 -2.06 5.78
N PRO A 177 23.78 -2.90 5.05
CA PRO A 177 25.23 -2.77 4.99
C PRO A 177 25.72 -1.70 3.99
N LEU A 178 24.83 -1.04 3.24
CA LEU A 178 25.24 -0.05 2.26
C LEU A 178 25.87 1.17 2.94
N ASP A 179 27.02 1.59 2.43
CA ASP A 179 27.71 2.81 2.86
C ASP A 179 27.03 4.04 2.24
N THR A 180 26.23 4.75 3.05
CA THR A 180 25.49 5.93 2.62
C THR A 180 26.37 7.13 2.30
N SER A 181 27.63 7.16 2.76
CA SER A 181 28.58 8.24 2.43
C SER A 181 28.96 8.27 0.94
N GLN A 182 28.67 7.19 0.22
CA GLN A 182 28.88 7.07 -1.23
C GLN A 182 27.70 7.57 -2.05
N PHE A 183 26.62 8.03 -1.41
CA PHE A 183 25.43 8.49 -2.11
C PHE A 183 25.65 9.90 -2.61
N SER A 184 25.14 10.21 -3.79
CA SER A 184 25.40 11.49 -4.45
C SER A 184 24.83 12.70 -3.70
N GLU A 185 23.73 12.52 -2.94
CA GLU A 185 23.00 13.60 -2.27
C GLU A 185 22.51 13.19 -0.88
N ASP A 186 22.45 14.16 0.05
CA ASP A 186 22.04 13.93 1.46
C ASP A 186 20.61 13.39 1.57
N TYR A 187 19.69 13.78 0.67
CA TYR A 187 18.32 13.31 0.72
C TYR A 187 18.19 11.81 0.42
N PHE A 188 19.11 11.23 -0.38
CA PHE A 188 19.16 9.78 -0.58
C PHE A 188 19.61 9.05 0.68
N GLN A 189 20.52 9.66 1.45
CA GLN A 189 20.97 9.11 2.72
C GLN A 189 19.83 9.12 3.74
N GLU A 190 19.09 10.24 3.84
CA GLU A 190 17.89 10.35 4.70
C GLU A 190 16.86 9.28 4.33
N PHE A 191 16.50 9.17 3.04
CA PHE A 191 15.52 8.17 2.61
C PHE A 191 15.96 6.75 2.87
N HIS A 192 17.23 6.42 2.58
CA HIS A 192 17.78 5.10 2.85
C HIS A 192 17.70 4.75 4.33
N GLN A 193 18.09 5.67 5.20
CA GLN A 193 18.00 5.46 6.63
C GLN A 193 16.55 5.20 7.06
N GLN A 194 15.59 6.01 6.59
CA GLN A 194 14.18 5.80 6.92
C GLN A 194 13.62 4.48 6.38
N LEU A 195 14.03 4.07 5.18
CA LEU A 195 13.65 2.78 4.59
C LEU A 195 14.22 1.62 5.40
N VAL A 196 15.50 1.65 5.75
CA VAL A 196 16.14 0.61 6.58
C VAL A 196 15.51 0.55 7.96
N GLU A 197 15.27 1.68 8.63
CA GLU A 197 14.59 1.75 9.93
C GLU A 197 13.16 1.18 9.86
N THR A 198 12.44 1.47 8.79
CA THR A 198 11.11 0.92 8.54
C THR A 198 11.15 -0.60 8.41
N LEU A 199 12.02 -1.11 7.53
CA LEU A 199 12.15 -2.55 7.28
C LEU A 199 12.57 -3.29 8.55
N ALA A 200 13.52 -2.74 9.31
CA ALA A 200 13.95 -3.29 10.59
C ALA A 200 12.79 -3.39 11.59
N GLY A 201 11.98 -2.32 11.70
CA GLY A 201 10.85 -2.28 12.62
C GLY A 201 9.71 -3.24 12.24
N VAL A 202 9.49 -3.47 10.94
CA VAL A 202 8.54 -4.48 10.45
C VAL A 202 9.07 -5.89 10.69
N ALA A 203 10.33 -6.15 10.34
CA ALA A 203 10.98 -7.45 10.53
C ALA A 203 11.00 -7.88 12.01
N GLN A 204 11.33 -6.97 12.93
CA GLN A 204 11.32 -7.26 14.37
C GLN A 204 9.96 -7.68 14.93
N ARG A 205 8.87 -7.29 14.25
CA ARG A 205 7.50 -7.68 14.63
C ARG A 205 7.05 -8.98 13.99
N GLU A 206 7.85 -9.53 13.08
CA GLU A 206 7.46 -10.68 12.26
C GLU A 206 6.19 -10.39 11.44
N HIS A 207 6.09 -9.17 10.91
CA HIS A 207 4.95 -8.70 10.12
C HIS A 207 5.28 -8.61 8.62
N GLU A 208 4.24 -8.57 7.81
CA GLU A 208 4.29 -8.17 6.40
C GLU A 208 4.20 -6.64 6.29
N LEU A 209 4.81 -6.08 5.24
CA LEU A 209 4.80 -4.66 4.93
C LEU A 209 3.72 -4.36 3.89
N PHE A 210 2.93 -3.32 4.11
CA PHE A 210 2.00 -2.76 3.13
C PHE A 210 2.22 -1.24 3.00
N LEU A 211 2.35 -0.77 1.77
CA LEU A 211 2.46 0.65 1.41
C LEU A 211 1.24 1.05 0.59
N LYS A 212 0.59 2.17 0.93
CA LYS A 212 -0.53 2.71 0.14
C LYS A 212 -0.43 4.22 -0.07
N ALA A 213 -1.05 4.68 -1.15
CA ALA A 213 -1.39 6.08 -1.37
C ALA A 213 -2.40 6.59 -0.32
N HIS A 214 -2.36 7.90 -0.06
CA HIS A 214 -3.43 8.61 0.65
C HIS A 214 -4.63 8.77 -0.26
#